data_AF-A0A957KK09-F1
#
_entry.id   AF-A0A957KK09-F1
#
_cell.length_a   1.000
_cell.length_b   1.000
_cell.length_c   1.000
_cell.angle_alpha   90.00
_cell.angle_beta   90.00
_cell.angle_gamma   90.00
#
_symmetry.space_group_name_H-M   'P 1'
#
loop_
_entity.id
_entity.type
_entity.pdbx_description
1 polymer ?
#
loop_
_entity_poly.entity_id
_entity_poly.type
_entity_poly.pdbx_seq_one_letter_code
_entity_poly.pdbx_strand_id
1 'polypeptide(L)'
;MNRTARPFTQSVSESGPLSGTDNLLNLQELFLQNVSHELRTPLNAVVGFAELLGEGCLGDLAPAQAEAVGMIQGAARTLQQQVERLTLLLAAEAGQLKPAELDLEMLLDDVVADKV
;
A
#
# COMPACT_ATOMS: atom_id res chain seq x y z
N MET A 1 -49.67 -18.65 -38.69
CA MET A 1 -48.89 -17.75 -39.56
C MET A 1 -47.48 -17.63 -39.02
N ASN A 2 -46.53 -18.17 -39.78
CA ASN A 2 -45.10 -18.19 -39.52
C ASN A 2 -44.48 -16.87 -39.98
N ARG A 3 -43.63 -16.23 -39.16
CA ARG A 3 -42.61 -15.27 -39.62
C ARG A 3 -41.33 -15.53 -38.86
N THR A 4 -40.54 -16.43 -39.43
CA THR A 4 -39.11 -16.58 -39.25
C THR A 4 -38.39 -15.26 -39.62
N ALA A 5 -37.56 -14.76 -38.71
CA ALA A 5 -36.55 -13.75 -39.04
C ALA A 5 -35.31 -13.96 -38.14
N ARG A 6 -34.41 -14.79 -38.68
CA ARG A 6 -32.94 -14.89 -38.54
C ARG A 6 -32.26 -14.66 -37.16
N PRO A 7 -31.37 -15.58 -36.73
CA PRO A 7 -30.50 -15.33 -35.58
C PRO A 7 -29.43 -14.29 -35.96
N PHE A 8 -29.19 -13.33 -35.09
CA PHE A 8 -28.03 -12.46 -35.17
C PHE A 8 -26.82 -13.22 -34.63
N THR A 9 -26.19 -14.01 -35.48
CA THR A 9 -24.81 -14.45 -35.25
C THR A 9 -23.89 -13.39 -35.84
N GLN A 10 -23.27 -12.58 -34.99
CA GLN A 10 -21.97 -12.04 -35.31
C GLN A 10 -21.07 -12.19 -34.09
N SER A 11 -20.21 -13.18 -34.22
CA SER A 11 -18.96 -13.37 -33.51
C SER A 11 -18.16 -12.06 -33.44
N VAL A 12 -17.84 -11.62 -32.23
CA VAL A 12 -16.52 -11.07 -31.95
C VAL A 12 -15.88 -12.01 -30.94
N SER A 13 -15.27 -13.06 -31.48
CA SER A 13 -14.17 -13.73 -30.81
C SER A 13 -12.95 -12.80 -30.90
N GLU A 14 -12.73 -11.99 -29.87
CA GLU A 14 -11.38 -11.55 -29.52
C GLU A 14 -10.99 -12.28 -28.24
N SER A 15 -10.55 -13.52 -28.42
CA SER A 15 -9.84 -14.29 -27.39
C SER A 15 -8.61 -14.90 -28.07
N GLY A 16 -7.75 -14.02 -28.59
CA GLY A 16 -6.32 -14.28 -28.80
C GLY A 16 -5.55 -14.04 -27.48
N PRO A 17 -4.30 -14.49 -27.35
CA PRO A 17 -3.70 -14.80 -26.05
C PRO A 17 -3.39 -13.53 -25.23
N LEU A 18 -4.33 -13.10 -24.39
CA LEU A 18 -4.05 -12.19 -23.26
C LEU A 18 -3.45 -12.94 -22.04
N SER A 19 -3.33 -14.27 -22.13
CA SER A 19 -2.97 -15.15 -21.02
C SER A 19 -1.51 -15.10 -20.57
N GLY A 20 -0.63 -14.35 -21.25
CA GLY A 20 0.80 -14.28 -20.90
C GLY A 20 1.14 -13.08 -20.02
N THR A 21 0.71 -11.89 -20.44
CA THR A 21 1.00 -10.62 -19.77
C THR A 21 0.14 -10.42 -18.53
N ASP A 22 -1.15 -10.81 -18.58
CA ASP A 22 -2.07 -10.61 -17.45
C ASP A 22 -1.69 -11.51 -16.26
N ASN A 23 -1.23 -12.72 -16.54
CA ASN A 23 -0.69 -13.62 -15.50
C ASN A 23 0.63 -13.10 -14.92
N LEU A 24 1.49 -12.47 -15.72
CA LEU A 24 2.74 -11.88 -15.25
C LEU A 24 2.49 -10.65 -14.36
N LEU A 25 1.56 -9.79 -14.78
CA LEU A 25 1.16 -8.61 -14.02
C LEU A 25 0.54 -9.00 -12.67
N ASN A 26 -0.35 -10.00 -12.66
CA ASN A 26 -0.93 -10.54 -11.44
C ASN A 26 0.13 -11.16 -10.51
N LEU A 27 1.08 -11.92 -11.06
CA LEU A 27 2.20 -12.47 -10.27
C LEU A 27 3.08 -11.36 -9.68
N GLN A 28 3.34 -10.31 -10.45
CA GLN A 28 4.14 -9.17 -9.98
C GLN A 28 3.40 -8.40 -8.88
N GLU A 29 2.09 -8.23 -8.99
CA GLU A 29 1.23 -7.63 -7.97
C GLU A 29 1.24 -8.42 -6.66
N LEU A 30 0.96 -9.72 -6.73
CA LEU A 30 0.96 -10.61 -5.57
C LEU A 30 2.34 -10.69 -4.91
N PHE A 31 3.40 -10.75 -5.72
CA PHE A 31 4.78 -10.74 -5.22
C PHE A 31 5.09 -9.45 -4.46
N LEU A 32 4.81 -8.30 -5.04
CA LEU A 32 5.10 -7.01 -4.42
C LEU A 32 4.21 -6.74 -3.19
N GLN A 33 2.95 -7.18 -3.22
CA GLN A 33 2.06 -7.13 -2.06
C GLN A 33 2.64 -7.96 -0.90
N ASN A 34 3.01 -9.21 -1.15
CA ASN A 34 3.60 -10.09 -0.14
C ASN A 34 4.88 -9.51 0.44
N VAL A 35 5.81 -9.04 -0.40
CA VAL A 35 7.04 -8.38 0.04
C VAL A 35 6.73 -7.14 0.88
N SER A 36 5.77 -6.30 0.45
CA SER A 36 5.39 -5.11 1.21
C SER A 36 4.82 -5.46 2.59
N HIS A 37 4.02 -6.52 2.70
CA HIS A 37 3.52 -7.00 3.99
C HIS A 37 4.64 -7.56 4.87
N GLU A 38 5.57 -8.33 4.31
CA GLU A 38 6.72 -8.87 5.05
C GLU A 38 7.68 -7.76 5.51
N LEU A 39 7.79 -6.66 4.76
CA LEU A 39 8.61 -5.50 5.13
C LEU A 39 7.98 -4.61 6.20
N ARG A 40 6.64 -4.56 6.31
CA ARG A 40 5.96 -3.77 7.35
C ARG A 40 6.38 -4.17 8.77
N THR A 41 6.40 -5.45 9.06
CA THR A 41 6.74 -5.97 10.41
C THR A 41 8.15 -5.57 10.88
N PRO A 42 9.25 -5.88 10.15
CA PRO A 42 10.60 -5.48 10.56
C PRO A 42 10.77 -3.96 10.55
N LEU A 43 10.09 -3.24 9.65
CA LEU A 43 10.17 -1.78 9.63
C LEU A 43 9.48 -1.15 10.84
N ASN A 44 8.30 -1.63 11.22
CA ASN A 44 7.61 -1.20 12.44
C ASN A 44 8.47 -1.48 13.68
N ALA A 45 9.21 -2.59 13.71
CA ALA A 45 10.15 -2.85 14.79
C ALA A 45 11.27 -1.80 14.83
N VAL A 46 11.87 -1.46 13.68
CA VAL A 46 12.91 -0.41 13.61
C VAL A 46 12.37 0.95 14.06
N VAL A 47 11.18 1.34 13.57
CA VAL A 47 10.51 2.58 13.99
C VAL A 47 10.27 2.59 15.49
N GLY A 48 9.63 1.54 16.03
CA GLY A 48 9.29 1.45 17.44
C GLY A 48 10.52 1.46 18.36
N PHE A 49 11.60 0.73 18.01
CA PHE A 49 12.83 0.80 18.80
C PHE A 49 13.51 2.15 18.71
N ALA A 50 13.49 2.79 17.54
CA ALA A 50 14.06 4.12 17.39
C ALA A 50 13.24 5.18 18.16
N GLU A 51 11.92 5.04 18.25
CA GLU A 51 11.03 5.85 19.10
C GLU A 51 11.34 5.64 20.58
N LEU A 52 11.39 4.39 21.05
CA LEU A 52 11.74 4.07 22.45
C LEU A 52 13.13 4.61 22.85
N LEU A 53 14.10 4.61 21.93
CA LEU A 53 15.41 5.24 22.14
C LEU A 53 15.29 6.77 22.23
N GLY A 54 14.55 7.39 21.33
CA GLY A 54 14.35 8.85 21.30
C GLY A 54 13.58 9.38 22.52
N GLU A 55 12.67 8.58 23.08
CA GLU A 55 11.90 8.88 24.28
C GLU A 55 12.66 8.60 25.59
N GLY A 56 13.87 8.02 25.50
CA GLY A 56 14.68 7.67 26.67
C GLY A 56 14.19 6.43 27.42
N CYS A 57 13.20 5.70 26.90
CA CYS A 57 12.67 4.47 27.51
C CYS A 57 13.73 3.36 27.62
N LEU A 58 14.77 3.40 26.80
CA LEU A 58 15.89 2.46 26.80
C LEU A 58 17.18 3.05 27.42
N GLY A 59 17.06 4.17 28.13
CA GLY A 59 18.16 4.88 28.79
C GLY A 59 18.60 6.14 28.06
N ASP A 60 19.43 6.94 28.73
CA ASP A 60 19.91 8.21 28.21
C ASP A 60 20.89 8.02 27.03
N LEU A 61 20.72 8.85 26.01
CA LEU A 61 21.60 8.87 24.84
C LEU A 61 22.63 10.00 24.97
N ALA A 62 23.89 9.69 24.64
CA ALA A 62 24.87 10.74 24.38
C ALA A 62 24.43 11.59 23.17
N PRO A 63 24.85 12.87 23.06
CA PRO A 63 24.39 13.76 21.99
C PRO A 63 24.53 13.19 20.56
N ALA A 64 25.66 12.54 20.27
CA ALA A 64 25.89 11.92 18.96
C ALA A 64 24.99 10.69 18.71
N GLN A 65 24.61 9.96 19.77
CA GLN A 65 23.67 8.85 19.65
C GLN A 65 22.25 9.36 19.40
N ALA A 66 21.84 10.43 20.06
CA ALA A 66 20.54 11.06 19.83
C ALA A 66 20.40 11.57 18.39
N GLU A 67 21.45 12.19 17.84
CA GLU A 67 21.48 12.62 16.44
C GLU A 67 21.35 11.42 15.48
N ALA A 68 22.10 10.34 15.72
CA ALA A 68 22.02 9.11 14.93
C ALA A 68 20.63 8.46 15.01
N VAL A 69 20.02 8.39 16.19
CA VAL A 69 18.66 7.87 16.38
C VAL A 69 17.65 8.72 15.61
N GLY A 70 17.77 10.05 15.65
CA GLY A 70 16.91 10.94 14.85
C GLY A 70 17.02 10.68 13.34
N MET A 71 18.23 10.43 12.83
CA MET A 71 18.42 10.05 11.43
C MET A 71 17.79 8.69 11.11
N ILE A 72 17.95 7.69 11.99
CA ILE A 72 17.34 6.35 11.83
C ILE A 72 15.82 6.47 11.80
N GLN A 73 15.23 7.21 12.73
CA GLN A 73 13.77 7.43 12.76
C GLN A 73 13.28 8.09 11.47
N GLY A 74 13.97 9.13 10.99
CA GLY A 74 13.61 9.81 9.74
C GLY A 74 13.69 8.89 8.52
N ALA A 75 14.75 8.08 8.42
CA ALA A 75 14.92 7.11 7.35
C ALA A 75 13.86 5.99 7.40
N ALA A 76 13.56 5.46 8.59
CA ALA A 76 12.56 4.41 8.77
C ALA A 76 11.15 4.89 8.40
N ARG A 77 10.75 6.08 8.85
CA ARG A 77 9.47 6.71 8.45
C ARG A 77 9.38 6.93 6.94
N THR A 78 10.46 7.42 6.34
CA THR A 78 10.52 7.60 4.87
C THR A 78 10.32 6.28 4.13
N LEU A 79 11.00 5.22 4.57
CA LEU A 79 10.87 3.89 3.97
C LEU A 79 9.45 3.33 4.15
N GLN A 80 8.82 3.58 5.31
CA GLN A 80 7.46 3.12 5.59
C GLN A 80 6.46 3.74 4.62
N GLN A 81 6.56 5.06 4.43
CA GLN A 81 5.74 5.78 3.46
C GLN A 81 5.95 5.28 2.02
N GLN A 82 7.17 4.89 1.65
CA GLN A 82 7.43 4.32 0.33
C GLN A 82 6.75 2.95 0.16
N VAL A 83 6.86 2.07 1.16
CA VAL A 83 6.19 0.74 1.15
C VAL A 83 4.66 0.89 1.08
N GLU A 84 4.10 1.83 1.85
CA GLU A 84 2.67 2.13 1.84
C GLU A 84 2.20 2.64 0.47
N ARG A 85 2.94 3.59 -0.14
CA ARG A 85 2.63 4.12 -1.48
C ARG A 85 2.69 3.03 -2.56
N LEU A 86 3.68 2.16 -2.50
CA LEU A 86 3.79 1.03 -3.43
C LEU A 86 2.60 0.08 -3.29
N THR A 87 2.21 -0.25 -2.06
CA THR A 87 1.04 -1.10 -1.80
C THR A 87 -0.24 -0.46 -2.34
N LEU A 88 -0.42 0.84 -2.13
CA LEU A 88 -1.58 1.58 -2.63
C LEU A 88 -1.64 1.60 -4.16
N LEU A 89 -0.50 1.82 -4.81
CA LEU A 89 -0.42 1.83 -6.27
C LEU A 89 -0.85 0.49 -6.86
N LEU A 90 -0.37 -0.63 -6.30
CA LEU A 90 -0.73 -1.97 -6.75
C LEU A 90 -2.23 -2.24 -6.59
N ALA A 91 -2.80 -1.87 -5.44
CA ALA A 91 -4.25 -2.00 -5.22
C ALA A 91 -5.08 -1.15 -6.19
N ALA A 92 -4.57 0.03 -6.58
CA ALA A 92 -5.20 0.91 -7.55
C ALA A 92 -5.15 0.33 -8.98
N GLU A 93 -3.99 -0.16 -9.42
CA GLU A 93 -3.81 -0.77 -10.74
C GLU A 93 -4.67 -2.03 -10.92
N ALA A 94 -4.86 -2.81 -9.86
CA ALA A 94 -5.69 -4.00 -9.86
C ALA A 94 -7.20 -3.72 -9.74
N GLY A 95 -7.60 -2.46 -9.61
CA GLY A 95 -9.00 -2.08 -9.37
C GLY A 95 -9.56 -2.61 -8.03
N GLN A 96 -8.69 -2.90 -7.06
CA GLN A 96 -9.04 -3.48 -5.76
C GLN A 96 -9.34 -2.42 -4.68
N LEU A 97 -9.33 -1.13 -5.03
CA LEU A 97 -9.74 -0.06 -4.12
C LEU A 97 -11.23 -0.19 -3.80
N LYS A 98 -11.55 -0.44 -2.53
CA LYS A 98 -12.92 -0.53 -2.05
C LYS A 98 -13.34 0.83 -1.47
N PRO A 99 -14.42 1.45 -1.97
CA PRO A 99 -14.99 2.61 -1.32
C PRO A 99 -15.49 2.21 0.06
N ALA A 100 -15.25 3.07 1.05
CA ALA A 100 -15.78 2.94 2.40
C ALA A 100 -16.71 4.13 2.68
N GLU A 101 -17.82 3.89 3.38
CA GLU A 101 -18.60 4.98 3.95
C GLU A 101 -17.76 5.63 5.06
N LEU A 102 -17.60 6.95 4.96
CA LEU A 102 -16.74 7.71 5.87
C LEU A 102 -17.48 8.94 6.38
N ASP A 103 -17.34 9.19 7.68
CA ASP A 103 -17.72 10.47 8.27
C ASP A 103 -16.60 11.47 7.99
N LEU A 104 -16.88 12.43 7.11
CA LEU A 104 -15.93 13.46 6.71
C LEU A 104 -15.62 14.42 7.86
N GLU A 105 -16.54 14.63 8.80
CA GLU A 105 -16.34 15.52 9.94
C GLU A 105 -15.32 14.92 10.91
N MET A 106 -15.49 13.63 11.24
CA MET A 106 -14.49 12.90 12.05
C MET A 106 -13.12 12.84 11.40
N LEU A 107 -13.04 12.60 10.08
CA LEU A 107 -11.75 12.54 9.38
C LEU A 107 -11.02 13.89 9.44
N LEU A 108 -11.75 15.00 9.28
CA LEU A 108 -11.17 16.34 9.32
C LEU A 108 -10.59 16.67 10.70
N ASP A 109 -11.28 16.29 11.77
CA ASP A 109 -10.80 16.49 13.14
C ASP A 109 -9.49 15.73 13.40
N ASP A 110 -9.40 14.47 12.96
CA ASP A 110 -8.20 13.65 13.09
C ASP A 110 -7.00 14.26 12.32
N VAL A 111 -7.21 14.72 11.08
CA VAL A 111 -6.15 15.31 10.25
C VAL A 111 -5.64 16.64 10.81
N VAL A 112 -6.51 17.42 11.45
CA VAL A 112 -6.12 18.68 12.09
C VAL A 112 -5.35 18.41 13.38
N ALA A 113 -5.69 17.36 14.13
CA ALA A 113 -5.01 16.97 15.36
C ALA A 113 -3.58 16.44 15.12
N ASP A 114 -3.34 15.75 14.00
CA ASP A 114 -2.02 15.16 13.64
C ASP A 114 -0.96 16.19 13.21
N LYS A 115 -1.28 17.49 13.24
CA LYS A 115 -0.43 18.61 12.78
C LYS A 115 0.12 19.53 13.89
N VAL A 116 0.07 19.12 15.16
CA VAL A 116 0.61 19.85 16.31
C VAL A 116 1.77 19.10 16.93
#